data_AF-A0A957B983-F1
#
_entry.id   AF-A0A957B983-F1
#
_cell.length_a   1.000
_cell.length_b   1.000
_cell.length_c   1.000
_cell.angle_alpha   90.00
_cell.angle_beta   90.00
_cell.angle_gamma   90.00
#
_symmetry.space_group_name_H-M   'P 1'
#
loop_
_entity.id
_entity.type
_entity.pdbx_description
1 polymer ?
#
loop_
_entity_poly.entity_id
_entity_poly.type
_entity_poly.pdbx_seq_one_letter_code
_entity_poly.pdbx_strand_id
1 'polypeptide(L)'
;MSENNRCQAYYDYVESMRHTLGYLSLSELIDIAKRGNVILDPMSTLISKDVIIGAHNRFYPNVTIESDEGGRISIGNNNVFFSSTHLLAVQGQIEIGNNNIIGDGGIRIKANIDGAHIKIEDDGRYVNNPEIMGTCHFGNGCQILGNITVQNCVLAGGGSFKSKDPDLRGALLKGYGLARNLHLEQGQVINGRGHFSDDLIELQSAYH
;
A
#
# COMPACT_ATOMS: atom_id res chain seq x y z
N MET A 1 37.05 -22.51 11.40
CA MET A 1 35.59 -22.61 11.23
C MET A 1 35.34 -23.02 9.79
N SER A 2 34.60 -24.12 9.55
CA SER A 2 34.17 -24.51 8.22
C SER A 2 33.23 -23.45 7.62
N GLU A 3 33.14 -23.36 6.29
CA GLU A 3 32.25 -22.41 5.60
C GLU A 3 30.78 -22.59 6.02
N ASN A 4 30.33 -23.82 6.25
CA ASN A 4 28.98 -24.11 6.75
C ASN A 4 28.68 -23.42 8.10
N ASN A 5 29.67 -23.31 9.00
CA ASN A 5 29.47 -22.65 10.29
C ASN A 5 29.32 -21.13 10.14
N ARG A 6 29.87 -20.53 9.08
CA ARG A 6 29.75 -19.09 8.81
C ARG A 6 28.38 -18.74 8.24
N CYS A 7 27.85 -19.55 7.32
CA CYS A 7 26.51 -19.34 6.77
C CYS A 7 25.43 -19.47 7.85
N GLN A 8 25.55 -20.47 8.74
CA GLN A 8 24.61 -20.62 9.85
C GLN A 8 24.67 -19.43 10.82
N ALA A 9 25.87 -18.99 11.21
CA ALA A 9 26.01 -17.84 12.10
C ALA A 9 25.43 -16.54 11.50
N TYR A 10 25.56 -16.34 10.18
CA TYR A 10 24.94 -15.21 9.50
C TYR A 10 23.41 -15.31 9.49
N TYR A 11 22.87 -16.49 9.21
CA TYR A 11 21.43 -16.75 9.25
C TYR A 11 20.86 -16.46 10.65
N ASP A 12 21.48 -17.00 11.69
CA ASP A 12 21.06 -16.82 13.08
C ASP A 12 21.14 -15.34 13.50
N TYR A 13 22.16 -14.62 13.04
CA TYR A 13 22.29 -13.17 13.25
C TYR A 13 21.12 -12.40 12.63
N VAL A 14 20.77 -12.69 11.36
CA VAL A 14 19.65 -12.03 10.66
C VAL A 14 18.32 -12.32 11.35
N GLU A 15 18.06 -13.58 11.71
CA GLU A 15 16.84 -13.96 12.44
C GLU A 15 16.73 -13.23 13.79
N SER A 16 17.83 -13.16 14.54
CA SER A 16 17.89 -12.46 15.84
C SER A 16 17.64 -10.95 15.71
N MET A 17 18.23 -10.31 14.70
CA MET A 17 17.98 -8.88 14.42
C MET A 17 16.51 -8.62 14.11
N ARG A 18 15.91 -9.43 13.22
CA ARG A 18 14.50 -9.29 12.83
C ARG A 18 13.59 -9.47 14.03
N HIS A 19 13.83 -10.49 14.84
CA HIS A 19 13.09 -10.73 16.06
C HIS A 19 13.18 -9.54 17.04
N THR A 20 14.38 -9.00 17.24
CA THR A 20 14.63 -7.87 18.15
C THR A 20 13.89 -6.61 17.71
N LEU A 21 13.77 -6.40 16.40
CA LEU A 21 13.07 -5.25 15.81
C LEU A 21 11.56 -5.51 15.59
N GLY A 22 11.01 -6.63 16.07
CA GLY A 22 9.57 -6.92 15.94
C GLY A 22 9.12 -7.39 14.54
N TYR A 23 10.05 -7.67 13.63
CA TYR A 23 9.75 -8.23 12.32
C TYR A 23 9.56 -9.74 12.37
N LEU A 24 8.82 -10.27 11.40
CA LEU A 24 8.81 -11.68 11.09
C LEU A 24 10.25 -12.17 10.90
N SER A 25 10.48 -13.43 11.24
CA SER A 25 11.67 -14.20 10.93
C SER A 25 11.72 -14.57 9.44
N LEU A 26 12.88 -14.97 8.90
CA LEU A 26 12.98 -15.51 7.54
C LEU A 26 12.17 -16.80 7.42
N SER A 27 12.23 -17.67 8.42
CA SER A 27 11.38 -18.86 8.52
C SER A 27 9.89 -18.51 8.54
N GLU A 28 9.49 -17.50 9.29
CA GLU A 28 8.09 -17.05 9.34
C GLU A 28 7.63 -16.46 7.99
N LEU A 29 8.50 -15.73 7.26
CA LEU A 29 8.21 -15.29 5.90
C LEU A 29 8.04 -16.47 4.93
N ILE A 30 8.86 -17.51 5.06
CA ILE A 30 8.70 -18.74 4.26
C ILE A 30 7.33 -19.39 4.55
N ASP A 31 6.87 -19.38 5.80
CA ASP A 31 5.56 -19.91 6.15
C ASP A 31 4.40 -19.04 5.62
N ILE A 32 4.58 -17.73 5.51
CA ILE A 32 3.66 -16.85 4.76
C ILE A 32 3.62 -17.23 3.28
N ALA A 33 4.78 -17.52 2.68
CA ALA A 33 4.87 -17.93 1.28
C ALA A 33 4.20 -19.29 1.03
N LYS A 34 4.37 -20.26 1.94
CA LYS A 34 3.68 -21.57 1.87
C LYS A 34 2.16 -21.47 1.91
N ARG A 35 1.59 -20.39 2.45
CA ARG A 35 0.13 -20.10 2.43
C ARG A 35 -0.36 -19.55 1.08
N GLY A 36 0.49 -19.57 0.05
CA GLY A 36 0.16 -19.17 -1.32
C GLY A 36 0.63 -17.77 -1.70
N ASN A 37 1.30 -17.04 -0.80
CA ASN A 37 1.93 -15.75 -1.11
C ASN A 37 3.28 -15.96 -1.82
N VAL A 38 3.74 -14.92 -2.52
CA VAL A 38 5.03 -14.91 -3.19
C VAL A 38 5.88 -13.78 -2.63
N ILE A 39 7.00 -14.12 -1.99
CA ILE A 39 8.00 -13.16 -1.49
C ILE A 39 9.24 -13.36 -2.34
N LEU A 40 9.53 -12.42 -3.23
CA LEU A 40 10.60 -12.57 -4.23
C LEU A 40 12.00 -12.43 -3.61
N ASP A 41 12.13 -11.65 -2.55
CA ASP A 41 13.37 -11.50 -1.79
C ASP A 41 13.07 -11.36 -0.29
N PRO A 42 13.08 -12.48 0.46
CA PRO A 42 12.85 -12.47 1.90
C PRO A 42 13.88 -11.69 2.70
N MET A 43 15.08 -11.45 2.15
CA MET A 43 16.16 -10.76 2.87
C MET A 43 15.95 -9.25 2.91
N SER A 44 15.38 -8.66 1.86
CA SER A 44 15.08 -7.22 1.79
C SER A 44 13.65 -6.85 2.17
N THR A 45 12.74 -7.82 2.19
CA THR A 45 11.36 -7.61 2.63
C THR A 45 11.33 -7.54 4.16
N LEU A 46 10.66 -6.56 4.76
CA LEU A 46 10.45 -6.46 6.21
C LEU A 46 8.96 -6.34 6.52
N ILE A 47 8.44 -7.18 7.41
CA ILE A 47 7.02 -7.22 7.77
C ILE A 47 6.95 -7.43 9.29
N SER A 48 6.27 -6.55 10.02
CA SER A 48 6.04 -6.71 11.47
C SER A 48 5.23 -7.98 11.78
N LYS A 49 5.47 -8.59 12.93
CA LYS A 49 4.86 -9.88 13.32
C LYS A 49 3.33 -9.87 13.44
N ASP A 50 2.78 -8.71 13.76
CA ASP A 50 1.36 -8.47 14.03
C ASP A 50 0.56 -8.08 12.78
N VAL A 51 1.22 -7.92 11.63
CA VAL A 51 0.56 -7.67 10.34
C VAL A 51 -0.26 -8.89 9.93
N ILE A 52 -1.55 -8.67 9.65
CA ILE A 52 -2.44 -9.71 9.14
C ILE A 52 -2.34 -9.71 7.61
N ILE A 53 -1.95 -10.85 7.02
CA ILE A 53 -1.76 -11.00 5.58
C ILE A 53 -2.64 -12.12 5.05
N GLY A 54 -3.45 -11.82 4.04
CA GLY A 54 -4.22 -12.78 3.26
C GLY A 54 -3.35 -13.69 2.38
N ALA A 55 -3.96 -14.29 1.37
CA ALA A 55 -3.31 -15.23 0.47
C ALA A 55 -3.02 -14.61 -0.90
N HIS A 56 -2.10 -15.24 -1.64
CA HIS A 56 -1.80 -14.91 -3.04
C HIS A 56 -1.29 -13.49 -3.29
N ASN A 57 -0.82 -12.79 -2.25
CA ASN A 57 -0.14 -11.53 -2.40
C ASN A 57 1.27 -11.76 -2.98
N ARG A 58 1.76 -10.77 -3.73
CA ARG A 58 3.12 -10.75 -4.27
C ARG A 58 3.88 -9.57 -3.70
N PHE A 59 5.01 -9.85 -3.05
CA PHE A 59 5.92 -8.87 -2.49
C PHE A 59 7.22 -8.87 -3.31
N TYR A 60 7.48 -7.75 -3.96
CA TYR A 60 8.77 -7.49 -4.63
C TYR A 60 9.85 -7.12 -3.60
N PRO A 61 11.14 -7.11 -3.99
CA PRO A 61 12.23 -6.74 -3.09
C PRO A 61 12.04 -5.34 -2.49
N ASN A 62 12.56 -5.11 -1.28
CA ASN A 62 12.46 -3.84 -0.54
C ASN A 62 11.03 -3.37 -0.22
N VAL A 63 10.09 -4.29 0.01
CA VAL A 63 8.79 -3.95 0.61
C VAL A 63 8.95 -3.93 2.14
N THR A 64 8.50 -2.85 2.78
CA THR A 64 8.53 -2.69 4.24
C THR A 64 7.13 -2.41 4.76
N ILE A 65 6.69 -3.22 5.74
CA ILE A 65 5.36 -3.13 6.36
C ILE A 65 5.55 -3.14 7.87
N GLU A 66 5.32 -1.98 8.48
CA GLU A 66 5.62 -1.71 9.88
C GLU A 66 4.35 -1.36 10.65
N SER A 67 4.07 -2.15 11.68
CA SER A 67 3.16 -1.79 12.77
C SER A 67 3.95 -1.64 14.06
N ASP A 68 3.70 -0.53 14.76
CA ASP A 68 4.33 -0.21 16.05
C ASP A 68 3.34 0.55 16.97
N GLU A 69 3.63 0.60 18.26
CA GLU A 69 2.85 1.30 19.29
C GLU A 69 1.33 1.00 19.25
N GLY A 70 0.96 -0.24 18.93
CA GLY A 70 -0.45 -0.68 18.81
C GLY A 70 -1.13 -0.33 17.49
N GLY A 71 -0.40 0.20 16.52
CA GLY A 71 -0.85 0.37 15.14
C GLY A 71 -1.21 -0.99 14.50
N ARG A 72 -2.13 -0.97 13.54
CA ARG A 72 -2.68 -2.20 12.94
C ARG A 72 -2.63 -2.15 11.42
N ILE A 73 -2.14 -3.22 10.81
CA ILE A 73 -2.14 -3.38 9.36
C ILE A 73 -2.81 -4.71 9.01
N SER A 74 -3.83 -4.66 8.15
CA SER A 74 -4.43 -5.85 7.55
C SER A 74 -4.44 -5.75 6.03
N ILE A 75 -4.00 -6.82 5.38
CA ILE A 75 -3.89 -6.93 3.92
C ILE A 75 -4.73 -8.11 3.47
N GLY A 76 -5.63 -7.88 2.50
CA GLY A 76 -6.44 -8.89 1.86
C GLY A 76 -5.63 -9.79 0.91
N ASN A 77 -6.28 -10.24 -0.15
CA ASN A 77 -5.74 -11.25 -1.06
C ASN A 77 -5.32 -10.67 -2.41
N ASN A 78 -4.44 -11.38 -3.12
CA ASN A 78 -4.09 -11.10 -4.52
C ASN A 78 -3.54 -9.69 -4.79
N ASN A 79 -3.02 -8.99 -3.78
CA ASN A 79 -2.40 -7.69 -3.98
C ASN A 79 -0.98 -7.87 -4.55
N VAL A 80 -0.53 -6.86 -5.30
CA VAL A 80 0.86 -6.78 -5.78
C VAL A 80 1.51 -5.55 -5.17
N PHE A 81 2.54 -5.78 -4.36
CA PHE A 81 3.37 -4.75 -3.74
C PHE A 81 4.71 -4.71 -4.46
N PHE A 82 4.92 -3.65 -5.25
CA PHE A 82 6.17 -3.41 -5.94
C PHE A 82 7.24 -2.85 -4.99
N SER A 83 8.49 -2.85 -5.46
CA SER A 83 9.64 -2.40 -4.68
C SER A 83 9.48 -0.97 -4.17
N SER A 84 10.03 -0.71 -2.98
CA SER A 84 9.91 0.58 -2.27
C SER A 84 8.47 0.92 -1.85
N THR A 85 7.60 -0.07 -1.71
CA THR A 85 6.37 0.06 -0.93
C THR A 85 6.74 0.15 0.55
N HIS A 86 6.29 1.23 1.20
CA HIS A 86 6.41 1.41 2.64
C HIS A 86 5.03 1.63 3.27
N LEU A 87 4.60 0.71 4.13
CA LEU A 87 3.40 0.85 4.94
C LEU A 87 3.82 1.04 6.40
N LEU A 88 3.29 2.07 7.07
CA LEU A 88 3.61 2.38 8.46
C LEU A 88 2.34 2.70 9.22
N ALA A 89 2.04 1.92 10.26
CA ALA A 89 0.98 2.19 11.22
C ALA A 89 1.58 2.36 12.62
N VAL A 90 1.44 3.57 13.19
CA VAL A 90 1.86 3.89 14.56
C VAL A 90 0.66 4.50 15.25
N GLN A 91 0.06 3.78 16.21
CA GLN A 91 -1.21 4.14 16.86
C GLN A 91 -2.42 4.34 15.90
N GLY A 92 -2.25 4.07 14.60
CA GLY A 92 -3.27 4.16 13.57
C GLY A 92 -3.55 2.83 12.89
N GLN A 93 -4.43 2.84 11.88
CA GLN A 93 -4.86 1.63 11.17
C GLN A 93 -4.74 1.76 9.66
N ILE A 94 -4.20 0.73 9.01
CA ILE A 94 -4.18 0.56 7.56
C ILE A 94 -4.91 -0.72 7.19
N GLU A 95 -5.96 -0.59 6.36
CA GLU A 95 -6.70 -1.70 5.78
C GLU A 95 -6.53 -1.67 4.27
N ILE A 96 -5.99 -2.75 3.70
CA ILE A 96 -5.88 -2.94 2.26
C ILE A 96 -6.73 -4.15 1.88
N GLY A 97 -7.66 -3.96 0.96
CA GLY A 97 -8.53 -5.00 0.41
C GLY A 97 -7.77 -5.94 -0.52
N ASN A 98 -8.38 -6.26 -1.65
CA ASN A 98 -7.96 -7.31 -2.56
C ASN A 98 -7.58 -6.76 -3.93
N ASN A 99 -6.77 -7.52 -4.67
CA ASN A 99 -6.48 -7.27 -6.09
C ASN A 99 -5.87 -5.88 -6.40
N ASN A 100 -5.26 -5.22 -5.41
CA ASN A 100 -4.66 -3.90 -5.63
C ASN A 100 -3.29 -3.99 -6.29
N ILE A 101 -2.99 -2.99 -7.10
CA ILE A 101 -1.65 -2.73 -7.64
C ILE A 101 -1.04 -1.56 -6.88
N ILE A 102 0.01 -1.85 -6.09
CA ILE A 102 0.56 -0.91 -5.11
C ILE A 102 2.06 -0.70 -5.36
N GLY A 103 2.44 0.56 -5.52
CA GLY A 103 3.84 0.98 -5.46
C GLY A 103 4.65 0.72 -6.71
N ASP A 104 4.05 0.57 -7.89
CA ASP A 104 4.83 0.58 -9.14
C ASP A 104 5.48 1.98 -9.27
N GLY A 105 6.80 2.06 -9.08
CA GLY A 105 7.53 3.32 -8.88
C GLY A 105 7.68 3.81 -7.42
N GLY A 106 7.32 2.99 -6.43
CA GLY A 106 7.34 3.30 -5.00
C GLY A 106 6.00 3.84 -4.48
N ILE A 107 5.80 3.76 -3.16
CA ILE A 107 4.66 4.35 -2.44
C ILE A 107 4.92 4.41 -0.94
N ARG A 108 4.35 5.41 -0.26
CA ARG A 108 4.30 5.46 1.22
C ARG A 108 2.85 5.55 1.68
N ILE A 109 2.45 4.72 2.63
CA ILE A 109 1.13 4.77 3.28
C ILE A 109 1.36 4.84 4.79
N LYS A 110 0.99 5.94 5.42
CA LYS A 110 1.35 6.26 6.80
C LYS A 110 0.12 6.61 7.63
N ALA A 111 -0.30 5.68 8.47
CA ALA A 111 -1.24 5.89 9.56
C ALA A 111 -0.46 6.10 10.86
N ASN A 112 0.31 7.20 10.94
CA ASN A 112 1.26 7.49 12.02
C ASN A 112 0.90 8.78 12.79
N ILE A 113 -0.38 9.14 12.78
CA ILE A 113 -0.97 10.22 13.57
C ILE A 113 -2.07 9.56 14.40
N ASP A 114 -2.27 10.04 15.64
CA ASP A 114 -3.30 9.51 16.53
C ASP A 114 -4.69 9.50 15.84
N GLY A 115 -5.37 8.36 15.89
CA GLY A 115 -6.66 8.14 15.23
C GLY A 115 -6.64 8.07 13.69
N ALA A 116 -5.47 8.06 13.04
CA ALA A 116 -5.39 7.92 11.59
C ALA A 116 -5.92 6.55 11.13
N HIS A 117 -6.77 6.58 10.09
CA HIS A 117 -7.33 5.36 9.48
C HIS A 117 -7.27 5.48 7.96
N ILE A 118 -6.50 4.60 7.33
CA ILE A 118 -6.39 4.52 5.88
C ILE A 118 -7.01 3.21 5.43
N LYS A 119 -8.14 3.32 4.72
CA LYS A 119 -8.82 2.18 4.11
C LYS A 119 -8.72 2.26 2.59
N ILE A 120 -8.15 1.21 2.01
CA ILE A 120 -8.07 0.97 0.57
C ILE A 120 -8.87 -0.30 0.30
N GLU A 121 -9.97 -0.18 -0.44
CA GLU A 121 -10.80 -1.34 -0.80
C GLU A 121 -10.16 -2.14 -1.97
N ASP A 122 -10.97 -2.71 -2.85
CA ASP A 122 -10.52 -3.68 -3.86
C ASP A 122 -10.15 -3.04 -5.21
N ASP A 123 -9.37 -3.76 -6.02
CA ASP A 123 -9.14 -3.50 -7.45
C ASP A 123 -8.55 -2.11 -7.80
N GLY A 124 -7.91 -1.46 -6.82
CA GLY A 124 -7.31 -0.14 -6.97
C GLY A 124 -5.91 -0.15 -7.60
N ARG A 125 -5.47 1.04 -8.01
CA ARG A 125 -4.13 1.25 -8.59
C ARG A 125 -3.46 2.50 -8.01
N TYR A 126 -2.36 2.30 -7.29
CA TYR A 126 -1.64 3.35 -6.56
C TYR A 126 -0.16 3.33 -6.98
N VAL A 127 0.19 4.16 -7.96
CA VAL A 127 1.47 4.04 -8.69
C VAL A 127 2.11 5.40 -8.94
N ASN A 128 3.40 5.38 -9.26
CA ASN A 128 4.27 6.52 -9.51
C ASN A 128 4.54 7.38 -8.26
N ASN A 129 4.89 6.73 -7.15
CA ASN A 129 5.35 7.36 -5.90
C ASN A 129 4.35 8.28 -5.17
N PRO A 130 3.08 7.87 -4.93
CA PRO A 130 2.21 8.63 -4.05
C PRO A 130 2.62 8.47 -2.57
N GLU A 131 2.23 9.44 -1.76
CA GLU A 131 2.33 9.39 -0.30
C GLU A 131 0.96 9.64 0.32
N ILE A 132 0.40 8.63 1.02
CA ILE A 132 -0.94 8.66 1.60
C ILE A 132 -0.82 8.73 3.11
N MET A 133 -1.51 9.69 3.74
CA MET A 133 -1.45 9.92 5.20
C MET A 133 -2.76 10.46 5.78
N GLY A 134 -2.89 10.37 7.11
CA GLY A 134 -4.09 10.84 7.83
C GLY A 134 -5.27 9.89 7.69
N THR A 135 -6.47 10.42 7.54
CA THR A 135 -7.71 9.61 7.46
C THR A 135 -8.23 9.52 6.03
N CYS A 136 -7.93 8.43 5.34
CA CYS A 136 -8.26 8.25 3.93
C CYS A 136 -9.20 7.05 3.73
N HIS A 137 -10.17 7.18 2.84
CA HIS A 137 -11.03 6.07 2.41
C HIS A 137 -11.13 6.03 0.90
N PHE A 138 -10.55 4.99 0.29
CA PHE A 138 -10.56 4.78 -1.15
C PHE A 138 -11.38 3.54 -1.46
N GLY A 139 -12.54 3.75 -2.09
CA GLY A 139 -13.45 2.68 -2.48
C GLY A 139 -12.90 1.82 -3.61
N ASN A 140 -13.69 0.81 -4.01
CA ASN A 140 -13.31 -0.13 -5.07
C ASN A 140 -12.89 0.58 -6.37
N GLY A 141 -11.82 0.10 -6.99
CA GLY A 141 -11.35 0.61 -8.28
C GLY A 141 -10.75 2.03 -8.24
N CYS A 142 -10.58 2.63 -7.06
CA CYS A 142 -9.96 3.95 -6.93
C CYS A 142 -8.50 3.94 -7.38
N GLN A 143 -8.04 5.12 -7.79
CA GLN A 143 -6.72 5.27 -8.38
C GLN A 143 -6.00 6.53 -7.89
N ILE A 144 -4.69 6.38 -7.63
CA ILE A 144 -3.77 7.50 -7.44
C ILE A 144 -2.58 7.28 -8.38
N LEU A 145 -2.44 8.16 -9.37
CA LEU A 145 -1.47 8.04 -10.46
C LEU A 145 -0.53 9.25 -10.46
N GLY A 146 0.60 9.13 -9.78
CA GLY A 146 1.64 10.16 -9.75
C GLY A 146 2.14 10.50 -8.35
N ASN A 147 3.12 11.40 -8.32
CA ASN A 147 3.77 11.86 -7.10
C ASN A 147 2.86 12.87 -6.37
N ILE A 148 1.85 12.31 -5.71
CA ILE A 148 0.80 13.05 -5.02
C ILE A 148 0.88 12.74 -3.53
N THR A 149 1.00 13.77 -2.71
CA THR A 149 0.72 13.68 -1.29
C THR A 149 -0.79 13.76 -1.09
N VAL A 150 -1.39 12.67 -0.61
CA VAL A 150 -2.82 12.55 -0.32
C VAL A 150 -3.03 12.55 1.19
N GLN A 151 -3.83 13.49 1.67
CA GLN A 151 -4.09 13.66 3.09
C GLN A 151 -5.58 13.87 3.36
N ASN A 152 -6.16 13.04 4.19
CA ASN A 152 -7.56 13.17 4.62
C ASN A 152 -8.57 13.18 3.45
N CYS A 153 -8.38 12.31 2.45
CA CYS A 153 -9.23 12.29 1.25
C CYS A 153 -10.18 11.09 1.23
N VAL A 154 -11.35 11.29 0.63
CA VAL A 154 -12.32 10.23 0.35
C VAL A 154 -12.47 10.12 -1.17
N LEU A 155 -12.24 8.92 -1.70
CA LEU A 155 -12.40 8.60 -3.11
C LEU A 155 -13.49 7.53 -3.22
N ALA A 156 -14.62 7.88 -3.83
CA ALA A 156 -15.74 6.97 -3.97
C ALA A 156 -15.40 5.81 -4.92
N GLY A 157 -15.88 4.63 -4.54
CA GLY A 157 -15.67 3.41 -5.31
C GLY A 157 -16.50 3.34 -6.59
N GLY A 158 -16.11 2.42 -7.46
CA GLY A 158 -16.79 2.08 -8.69
C GLY A 158 -16.20 0.80 -9.29
N GLY A 159 -16.29 0.66 -10.60
CA GLY A 159 -15.57 -0.39 -11.32
C GLY A 159 -14.05 -0.14 -11.34
N SER A 160 -13.28 -1.19 -11.60
CA SER A 160 -11.82 -1.07 -11.76
C SER A 160 -11.43 -0.18 -12.96
N PHE A 161 -10.15 0.20 -13.04
CA PHE A 161 -9.57 0.89 -14.19
C PHE A 161 -9.68 0.13 -15.54
N LYS A 162 -10.09 -1.15 -15.50
CA LYS A 162 -10.35 -1.98 -16.69
C LYS A 162 -11.78 -1.85 -17.23
N SER A 163 -12.68 -1.20 -16.48
CA SER A 163 -14.06 -0.99 -16.92
C SER A 163 -14.11 -0.17 -18.20
N LYS A 164 -15.00 -0.56 -19.11
CA LYS A 164 -15.16 0.08 -20.43
C LYS A 164 -15.65 1.51 -20.32
N ASP A 165 -16.66 1.73 -19.48
CA ASP A 165 -17.18 3.06 -19.19
C ASP A 165 -16.30 3.73 -18.13
N PRO A 166 -15.59 4.83 -18.46
CA PRO A 166 -14.73 5.53 -17.53
C PRO A 166 -15.49 6.19 -16.37
N ASP A 167 -16.74 6.59 -16.58
CA ASP A 167 -17.52 7.31 -15.55
C ASP A 167 -18.15 6.35 -14.53
N LEU A 168 -18.12 5.04 -14.80
CA LEU A 168 -18.46 4.01 -13.83
C LEU A 168 -17.26 3.53 -13.00
N ARG A 169 -16.05 4.03 -13.25
CA ARG A 169 -14.84 3.65 -12.51
C ARG A 169 -14.82 4.27 -11.11
N GLY A 170 -14.00 3.73 -10.22
CA GLY A 170 -13.66 4.43 -8.97
C GLY A 170 -12.99 5.77 -9.25
N ALA A 171 -13.09 6.68 -8.27
CA ALA A 171 -12.51 8.02 -8.36
C ALA A 171 -10.98 8.01 -8.56
N LEU A 172 -10.47 9.05 -9.23
CA LEU A 172 -9.08 9.13 -9.68
C LEU A 172 -8.41 10.45 -9.29
N LEU A 173 -7.23 10.37 -8.68
CA LEU A 173 -6.28 11.48 -8.61
C LEU A 173 -5.11 11.19 -9.56
N LYS A 174 -4.79 12.11 -10.47
CA LYS A 174 -3.63 12.00 -11.37
C LYS A 174 -2.81 13.29 -11.41
N GLY A 175 -1.50 13.17 -11.58
CA GLY A 175 -0.60 14.32 -11.69
C GLY A 175 0.44 14.38 -10.57
N TYR A 176 0.68 15.55 -10.00
CA TYR A 176 1.65 15.74 -8.92
C TYR A 176 1.26 16.88 -7.99
N GLY A 177 1.63 16.80 -6.72
CA GLY A 177 1.37 17.86 -5.73
C GLY A 177 0.59 17.39 -4.50
N LEU A 178 -0.18 18.29 -3.90
CA LEU A 178 -0.93 18.03 -2.66
C LEU A 178 -2.44 17.95 -2.91
N ALA A 179 -3.02 16.82 -2.55
CA ALA A 179 -4.46 16.59 -2.40
C ALA A 179 -4.78 16.49 -0.91
N ARG A 180 -5.58 17.43 -0.40
CA ARG A 180 -5.93 17.47 1.02
C ARG A 180 -7.41 17.77 1.23
N ASN A 181 -8.07 17.00 2.09
CA ASN A 181 -9.47 17.18 2.46
C ASN A 181 -10.42 17.16 1.25
N LEU A 182 -10.14 16.31 0.25
CA LEU A 182 -10.96 16.20 -0.96
C LEU A 182 -11.93 15.05 -0.86
N HIS A 183 -13.10 15.23 -1.47
CA HIS A 183 -14.08 14.17 -1.67
C HIS A 183 -14.41 14.08 -3.17
N LEU A 184 -14.14 12.92 -3.77
CA LEU A 184 -14.46 12.64 -5.16
C LEU A 184 -15.51 11.54 -5.23
N GLU A 185 -16.53 11.75 -6.06
CA GLU A 185 -17.59 10.78 -6.36
C GLU A 185 -17.15 9.79 -7.45
N GLN A 186 -17.96 8.73 -7.66
CA GLN A 186 -17.72 7.73 -8.70
C GLN A 186 -17.52 8.39 -10.07
N GLY A 187 -16.55 7.90 -10.84
CA GLY A 187 -16.24 8.41 -12.17
C GLY A 187 -15.52 9.76 -12.18
N GLN A 188 -15.37 10.44 -11.04
CA GLN A 188 -14.69 11.72 -10.99
C GLN A 188 -13.17 11.58 -11.03
N VAL A 189 -12.53 12.61 -11.57
CA VAL A 189 -11.07 12.74 -11.65
C VAL A 189 -10.65 14.17 -11.32
N ILE A 190 -9.51 14.30 -10.65
CA ILE A 190 -8.73 15.54 -10.64
C ILE A 190 -7.37 15.26 -11.30
N ASN A 191 -7.06 16.04 -12.34
CA ASN A 191 -5.75 16.06 -12.99
C ASN A 191 -4.93 17.25 -12.50
N GLY A 192 -4.40 17.13 -11.28
CA GLY A 192 -3.78 18.22 -10.54
C GLY A 192 -2.30 18.44 -10.84
N ARG A 193 -1.86 19.70 -10.71
CA ARG A 193 -0.45 20.11 -10.80
C ARG A 193 -0.13 21.08 -9.66
N GLY A 194 0.64 20.62 -8.69
CA GLY A 194 0.99 21.37 -7.48
C GLY A 194 -0.08 21.32 -6.39
N HIS A 195 -1.30 21.75 -6.70
CA HIS A 195 -2.43 21.73 -5.76
C HIS A 195 -3.66 21.07 -6.41
N PHE A 196 -4.40 20.30 -5.62
CA PHE A 196 -5.66 19.68 -6.00
C PHE A 196 -6.78 20.33 -5.19
N SER A 197 -7.87 20.65 -5.86
CA SER A 197 -9.01 21.39 -5.30
C SER A 197 -10.30 21.01 -6.05
N ASP A 198 -11.45 21.27 -5.42
CA ASP A 198 -12.75 20.82 -5.92
C ASP A 198 -13.14 21.45 -7.27
N ASP A 199 -12.60 22.63 -7.60
CA ASP A 199 -12.81 23.30 -8.90
C ASP A 199 -12.15 22.58 -10.08
N LEU A 200 -11.26 21.62 -9.81
CA LEU A 200 -10.58 20.80 -10.81
C LEU A 200 -11.27 19.46 -11.06
N ILE A 201 -12.43 19.21 -10.44
CA ILE A 201 -13.17 17.96 -10.59
C ILE A 201 -13.79 17.88 -11.98
N GLU A 202 -13.46 16.81 -12.70
CA GLU A 202 -14.02 16.45 -14.00
C GLU A 202 -14.54 15.00 -13.97
N LEU A 203 -15.30 14.61 -14.99
CA LEU A 203 -15.59 13.19 -15.25
C LEU A 203 -14.41 12.54 -15.99
N GLN A 204 -14.17 11.26 -15.73
CA GLN A 204 -13.07 10.52 -16.37
C GLN A 204 -13.25 10.42 -17.89
N SER A 205 -14.48 10.46 -18.41
CA SER A 205 -14.79 10.53 -19.84
C SER A 205 -14.18 11.74 -20.56
N ALA A 206 -13.79 12.81 -19.86
CA ALA A 206 -13.05 13.92 -20.46
C ALA A 206 -11.66 13.52 -21.00
N TYR A 207 -11.16 12.33 -20.61
CA TYR A 207 -9.82 11.84 -20.92
C TYR A 207 -9.79 10.53 -21.75
N HIS A 208 -10.94 10.04 -22.23
CA HIS A 208 -11.09 8.75 -22.91
C HIS A 208 -12.00 8.85 -24.15
#